data_AF-F0M6C1-F1
#
_entry.id   AF-F0M6C1-F1
#
_cell.length_a   1.000
_cell.length_b   1.000
_cell.length_c   1.000
_cell.angle_alpha   90.00
_cell.angle_beta   90.00
_cell.angle_gamma   90.00
#
_symmetry.space_group_name_H-M   'P 1'
#
loop_
_entity.id
_entity.type
_entity.pdbx_description
1 polymer ?
#
loop_
_entity_poly.entity_id
_entity_poly.type
_entity_poly.pdbx_seq_one_letter_code
_entity_poly.pdbx_strand_id
1 'polypeptide(L)'
;MSAIDIDLMAEVERLRGELAEALKLARRANDRGDIENLFNRYMYLHNAFEDEQIIPLWVKPGTPGIRARYTNAGQYTEYDSVIRYHQGRPRPEGKLILHYTTTPVIEVAADGETAKGVWIMTGNESGLTDPEVAKDSPDYMYSPGEVQGKKVWAHWVWCKYAVDFLRQDGEWKIWKFRCYELLRAPFEENWISFAEKNQHAFALDLMYFGDDGKPVFMPPADEPVPQEYHPYSPTARQRLDPLPPVPHDTFVDTFK
;
A
#
# COMPACT_ATOMS: atom_id res chain seq x y z
N MET A 1 -36.46 -47.97 -3.55
CA MET A 1 -35.67 -47.25 -4.57
C MET A 1 -35.17 -48.26 -5.57
N SER A 2 -35.42 -48.01 -6.85
CA SER A 2 -34.86 -48.84 -7.93
C SER A 2 -33.34 -48.64 -8.03
N ALA A 3 -32.63 -49.57 -8.66
CA ALA A 3 -31.19 -49.39 -8.93
C ALA A 3 -30.91 -48.13 -9.76
N ILE A 4 -31.86 -47.75 -10.61
CA ILE A 4 -31.84 -46.50 -11.39
C ILE A 4 -31.95 -45.27 -10.48
N ASP A 5 -32.80 -45.31 -9.45
CA ASP A 5 -32.93 -44.19 -8.50
C ASP A 5 -31.64 -43.99 -7.68
N ILE A 6 -30.95 -45.07 -7.33
CA ILE A 6 -29.66 -45.01 -6.60
C ILE A 6 -28.57 -44.39 -7.47
N ASP A 7 -28.50 -44.80 -8.74
CA ASP A 7 -27.52 -44.30 -9.71
C ASP A 7 -27.74 -42.80 -10.02
N LEU A 8 -29.00 -42.40 -10.22
CA LEU A 8 -29.37 -41.00 -10.41
C LEU A 8 -29.04 -40.12 -9.20
N MET A 9 -29.25 -40.62 -7.98
CA MET A 9 -28.88 -39.87 -6.77
C MET A 9 -27.38 -39.69 -6.65
N ALA A 10 -26.59 -40.72 -6.96
CA ALA A 10 -25.13 -40.64 -6.95
C ALA A 10 -24.62 -39.63 -7.99
N GLU A 11 -25.20 -39.64 -9.18
CA GLU A 11 -24.86 -38.71 -10.26
C GLU A 11 -25.23 -37.26 -9.92
N VAL A 12 -26.40 -37.02 -9.31
CA VAL A 12 -26.78 -35.68 -8.85
C VAL A 12 -25.80 -35.15 -7.79
N GLU A 13 -25.34 -36.00 -6.88
CA GLU A 13 -24.40 -35.57 -5.84
C GLU A 13 -23.00 -35.29 -6.43
N ARG A 14 -22.55 -36.12 -7.38
CA ARG A 14 -21.32 -35.86 -8.14
C ARG A 14 -21.39 -34.51 -8.87
N LEU A 15 -22.47 -34.26 -9.61
CA LEU A 15 -22.67 -33.01 -10.34
C LEU A 15 -22.78 -31.79 -9.41
N ARG A 16 -23.38 -31.94 -8.22
CA ARG A 16 -23.39 -30.87 -7.20
C ARG A 16 -21.99 -30.54 -6.71
N GLY A 17 -21.16 -31.55 -6.47
CA GLY A 17 -19.75 -31.36 -6.13
C GLY A 17 -18.98 -30.64 -7.22
N GLU A 18 -19.13 -31.06 -8.48
CA GLU A 18 -18.49 -30.42 -9.62
C GLU A 18 -18.94 -28.98 -9.82
N LEU A 19 -20.23 -28.70 -9.65
CA LEU A 19 -20.76 -27.35 -9.72
C LEU A 19 -20.21 -26.46 -8.60
N ALA A 20 -20.11 -26.99 -7.37
CA ALA A 20 -19.55 -26.25 -6.24
C ALA A 20 -18.08 -25.87 -6.49
N GLU A 21 -17.26 -26.80 -6.97
CA GLU A 21 -15.86 -26.54 -7.31
C GLU A 21 -15.72 -25.56 -8.48
N ALA A 22 -16.56 -25.69 -9.52
CA ALA A 22 -16.56 -24.77 -10.65
C ALA A 22 -16.95 -23.33 -10.23
N LEU A 23 -17.97 -23.19 -9.37
CA LEU A 23 -18.37 -21.89 -8.83
C LEU A 23 -17.28 -21.28 -7.96
N LYS A 24 -16.59 -22.10 -7.15
CA LYS A 24 -15.46 -21.65 -6.32
C LYS A 24 -14.30 -21.16 -7.18
N LEU A 25 -13.97 -21.87 -8.26
CA LEU A 25 -12.93 -21.47 -9.21
C LEU A 25 -13.30 -20.18 -9.93
N ALA A 26 -14.53 -20.08 -10.45
CA ALA A 26 -15.02 -18.88 -11.12
C ALA A 26 -15.02 -17.66 -10.19
N ARG A 27 -15.43 -17.83 -8.94
CA ARG A 27 -15.37 -16.78 -7.92
C ARG A 27 -13.93 -16.33 -7.67
N ARG A 28 -12.98 -17.25 -7.45
CA ARG A 28 -11.57 -16.90 -7.24
C ARG A 28 -10.96 -16.15 -8.43
N ALA A 29 -11.35 -16.52 -9.65
CA ALA A 29 -10.91 -15.82 -10.86
C ALA A 29 -11.42 -14.37 -10.91
N ASN A 30 -12.69 -14.14 -10.52
CA ASN A 30 -13.27 -12.80 -10.41
C ASN A 30 -12.66 -12.00 -9.24
N ASP A 31 -12.45 -12.66 -8.09
CA ASP A 31 -11.89 -12.06 -6.87
C ASP A 31 -10.53 -11.38 -7.17
N ARG A 32 -9.68 -11.99 -8.01
CA ARG A 32 -8.41 -11.37 -8.44
C ARG A 32 -8.64 -9.97 -9.03
N GLY A 33 -9.63 -9.81 -9.90
CA GLY A 33 -9.98 -8.53 -10.52
C GLY A 33 -10.59 -7.54 -9.53
N ASP A 34 -11.41 -8.01 -8.59
CA ASP A 34 -11.99 -7.18 -7.54
C ASP A 34 -10.92 -6.62 -6.59
N ILE A 35 -9.95 -7.44 -6.22
CA ILE A 35 -8.79 -7.04 -5.40
C ILE A 35 -7.92 -6.02 -6.12
N GLU A 36 -7.64 -6.24 -7.41
CA GLU A 36 -6.88 -5.30 -8.22
C GLU A 36 -7.61 -3.95 -8.32
N ASN A 37 -8.92 -3.96 -8.57
CA ASN A 37 -9.74 -2.77 -8.60
C ASN A 37 -9.81 -2.06 -7.24
N LEU A 38 -9.88 -2.81 -6.13
CA LEU A 38 -9.89 -2.26 -4.78
C LEU A 38 -8.62 -1.45 -4.51
N PHE A 39 -7.44 -2.03 -4.75
CA PHE A 39 -6.18 -1.34 -4.47
C PHE A 39 -5.88 -0.23 -5.47
N ASN A 40 -6.23 -0.40 -6.75
CA ASN A 40 -6.07 0.67 -7.73
C ASN A 40 -7.01 1.85 -7.40
N ARG A 41 -8.24 1.60 -6.93
CA ARG A 41 -9.15 2.65 -6.47
C ARG A 41 -8.58 3.39 -5.26
N TYR A 42 -8.00 2.68 -4.30
CA TYR A 42 -7.25 3.30 -3.20
C TYR A 42 -6.23 4.30 -3.75
N MET A 43 -5.44 3.91 -4.76
CA MET A 43 -4.40 4.79 -5.34
C MET A 43 -5.01 6.02 -6.04
N TYR A 44 -6.09 5.86 -6.80
CA TYR A 44 -6.78 7.01 -7.41
C TYR A 44 -7.28 8.00 -6.36
N LEU A 45 -7.88 7.52 -5.27
CA LEU A 45 -8.36 8.37 -4.19
C LEU A 45 -7.20 9.04 -3.44
N HIS A 46 -6.12 8.31 -3.19
CA HIS A 46 -4.92 8.81 -2.51
C HIS A 46 -4.26 9.95 -3.29
N ASN A 47 -4.14 9.83 -4.62
CA ASN A 47 -3.62 10.89 -5.48
C ASN A 47 -4.44 12.17 -5.45
N ALA A 48 -5.73 12.06 -5.13
CA ALA A 48 -6.67 13.18 -5.08
C ALA A 48 -6.97 13.68 -3.67
N PHE A 49 -6.28 13.17 -2.63
CA PHE A 49 -6.57 13.49 -1.22
C PHE A 49 -8.05 13.24 -0.84
N GLU A 50 -8.64 12.17 -1.40
CA GLU A 50 -9.99 11.69 -1.10
C GLU A 50 -9.98 10.67 0.05
N ASP A 51 -9.18 10.93 1.09
CA ASP A 51 -8.88 9.96 2.15
C ASP A 51 -10.11 9.46 2.93
N GLU A 52 -11.14 10.29 3.12
CA GLU A 52 -12.41 9.84 3.73
C GLU A 52 -13.10 8.73 2.92
N GLN A 53 -12.93 8.71 1.59
CA GLN A 53 -13.42 7.63 0.73
C GLN A 53 -12.53 6.37 0.78
N ILE A 54 -11.30 6.48 1.30
CA ILE A 54 -10.37 5.37 1.49
C ILE A 54 -10.73 4.57 2.75
N ILE A 55 -11.18 5.23 3.81
CA ILE A 55 -11.55 4.58 5.09
C ILE A 55 -12.42 3.33 4.90
N PRO A 56 -13.54 3.34 4.13
CA PRO A 56 -14.38 2.15 3.95
C PRO A 56 -13.76 1.03 3.09
N LEU A 57 -12.58 1.26 2.47
CA LEU A 57 -11.83 0.24 1.75
C LEU A 57 -11.04 -0.68 2.69
N TRP A 58 -10.80 -0.25 3.93
CA TRP A 58 -10.17 -1.05 4.97
C TRP A 58 -11.18 -1.96 5.68
N VAL A 59 -10.67 -2.99 6.35
CA VAL A 59 -11.45 -3.87 7.22
C VAL A 59 -12.14 -3.08 8.35
N LYS A 60 -13.24 -3.60 8.89
CA LYS A 60 -14.03 -2.94 9.94
C LYS A 60 -13.27 -2.79 11.29
N PRO A 61 -13.65 -1.83 12.15
CA PRO A 61 -13.16 -1.75 13.52
C PRO A 61 -13.30 -3.09 14.27
N GLY A 62 -12.30 -3.44 15.07
CA GLY A 62 -12.26 -4.71 15.82
C GLY A 62 -11.86 -5.94 15.00
N THR A 63 -11.56 -5.80 13.70
CA THR A 63 -11.01 -6.90 12.88
C THR A 63 -9.61 -7.28 13.39
N PRO A 64 -9.38 -8.52 13.84
CA PRO A 64 -8.09 -8.94 14.38
C PRO A 64 -6.96 -8.80 13.35
N GLY A 65 -5.80 -8.32 13.80
CA GLY A 65 -4.56 -8.33 13.01
C GLY A 65 -4.48 -7.31 11.88
N ILE A 66 -5.36 -6.29 11.85
CA ILE A 66 -5.19 -5.12 11.00
C ILE A 66 -3.79 -4.52 11.20
N ARG A 67 -3.15 -4.08 10.11
CA ARG A 67 -1.80 -3.53 10.20
C ARG A 67 -1.49 -2.55 9.07
N ALA A 68 -0.78 -1.47 9.38
CA ALA A 68 -0.14 -0.63 8.37
C ALA A 68 1.32 -0.35 8.71
N ARG A 69 2.16 -0.33 7.68
CA ARG A 69 3.58 0.05 7.76
C ARG A 69 3.93 0.90 6.57
N TYR A 70 4.17 2.18 6.82
CA TYR A 70 4.46 3.15 5.76
C TYR A 70 5.96 3.39 5.59
N THR A 71 6.72 3.33 6.69
CA THR A 71 8.16 3.58 6.75
C THR A 71 8.84 2.57 7.67
N ASN A 72 10.17 2.69 7.83
CA ASN A 72 10.93 1.92 8.81
C ASN A 72 10.76 2.43 10.25
N ALA A 73 10.01 3.53 10.49
CA ALA A 73 9.88 4.11 11.82
C ALA A 73 8.97 3.31 12.76
N GLY A 74 8.06 2.50 12.23
CA GLY A 74 7.18 1.69 13.05
C GLY A 74 6.05 1.01 12.29
N GLN A 75 5.17 0.36 13.05
CA GLN A 75 3.94 -0.25 12.56
C GLN A 75 2.74 0.19 13.40
N TYR A 76 1.60 0.32 12.71
CA TYR A 76 0.30 0.63 13.28
C TYR A 76 -0.51 -0.68 13.30
N THR A 77 -1.03 -1.07 14.45
CA THR A 77 -1.71 -2.37 14.66
C THR A 77 -3.13 -2.26 15.16
N GLU A 78 -3.57 -1.06 15.54
CA GLU A 78 -4.94 -0.80 15.93
C GLU A 78 -5.72 -0.13 14.79
N TYR A 79 -7.03 -0.37 14.73
CA TYR A 79 -7.87 0.24 13.69
C TYR A 79 -7.73 1.78 13.68
N ASP A 80 -7.83 2.41 14.85
CA ASP A 80 -7.76 3.86 14.97
C ASP A 80 -6.39 4.41 14.55
N SER A 81 -5.30 3.68 14.79
CA SER A 81 -3.96 4.13 14.42
C SER A 81 -3.69 3.98 12.91
N VAL A 82 -4.19 2.89 12.31
CA VAL A 82 -4.15 2.67 10.85
C VAL A 82 -4.98 3.73 10.10
N ILE A 83 -6.21 3.99 10.55
CA ILE A 83 -7.14 4.90 9.89
C ILE A 83 -6.79 6.37 10.11
N ARG A 84 -6.09 6.72 11.20
CA ARG A 84 -5.64 8.10 11.45
C ARG A 84 -4.87 8.71 10.29
N TYR A 85 -4.12 7.90 9.54
CA TYR A 85 -3.40 8.34 8.34
C TYR A 85 -4.34 8.96 7.28
N HIS A 86 -5.60 8.53 7.26
CA HIS A 86 -6.62 8.95 6.30
C HIS A 86 -7.63 9.96 6.88
N GLN A 87 -7.47 10.40 8.13
CA GLN A 87 -8.43 11.30 8.78
C GLN A 87 -7.95 12.74 8.77
N GLY A 88 -8.85 13.66 8.39
CA GLY A 88 -8.57 15.10 8.47
C GLY A 88 -7.42 15.58 7.59
N ARG A 89 -7.04 14.79 6.57
CA ARG A 89 -5.99 15.16 5.64
C ARG A 89 -6.45 16.33 4.75
N PRO A 90 -5.68 17.43 4.67
CA PRO A 90 -6.06 18.58 3.86
C PRO A 90 -5.88 18.29 2.36
N ARG A 91 -6.40 19.20 1.52
CA ARG A 91 -6.25 19.18 0.05
C ARG A 91 -5.43 20.40 -0.41
N PRO A 92 -4.12 20.44 -0.11
CA PRO A 92 -3.31 21.63 -0.31
C PRO A 92 -3.19 22.03 -1.79
N GLU A 93 -3.41 23.31 -2.07
CA GLU A 93 -3.17 23.88 -3.40
C GLU A 93 -1.71 23.72 -3.81
N GLY A 94 -1.48 23.36 -5.08
CA GLY A 94 -0.14 23.19 -5.64
C GLY A 94 0.59 21.92 -5.20
N LYS A 95 -0.03 21.10 -4.34
CA LYS A 95 0.48 19.76 -4.00
C LYS A 95 0.12 18.77 -5.10
N LEU A 96 1.10 17.96 -5.50
CA LEU A 96 0.88 16.81 -6.37
C LEU A 96 1.36 15.56 -5.63
N ILE A 97 0.47 14.58 -5.53
CA ILE A 97 0.85 13.18 -5.30
C ILE A 97 0.39 12.43 -6.54
N LEU A 98 1.32 11.73 -7.17
CA LEU A 98 1.04 10.90 -8.32
C LEU A 98 1.72 9.55 -8.14
N HIS A 99 1.09 8.68 -7.36
CA HIS A 99 1.43 7.29 -7.16
C HIS A 99 0.60 6.41 -8.10
N TYR A 100 1.28 5.68 -8.98
CA TYR A 100 0.65 4.69 -9.83
C TYR A 100 1.32 3.33 -9.65
N THR A 101 0.48 2.30 -9.57
CA THR A 101 0.89 0.92 -9.34
C THR A 101 0.97 0.16 -10.66
N THR A 102 1.97 -0.71 -10.75
CA THR A 102 2.22 -1.57 -11.92
C THR A 102 2.68 -2.96 -11.46
N THR A 103 2.82 -3.88 -12.42
CA THR A 103 3.31 -5.27 -12.20
C THR A 103 2.63 -5.99 -11.03
N PRO A 104 1.29 -6.07 -11.00
CA PRO A 104 0.58 -6.76 -9.93
C PRO A 104 0.89 -8.26 -9.94
N VAL A 105 1.21 -8.82 -8.78
CA VAL A 105 1.11 -10.27 -8.53
C VAL A 105 0.12 -10.46 -7.40
N ILE A 106 -1.03 -11.06 -7.73
CA ILE A 106 -2.17 -11.20 -6.83
C ILE A 106 -2.55 -12.68 -6.74
N GLU A 107 -2.62 -13.20 -5.52
CA GLU A 107 -3.01 -14.57 -5.24
C GLU A 107 -4.15 -14.60 -4.23
N VAL A 108 -5.28 -15.19 -4.63
CA VAL A 108 -6.43 -15.44 -3.77
C VAL A 108 -6.25 -16.81 -3.14
N ALA A 109 -6.38 -16.91 -1.82
CA ALA A 109 -6.27 -18.18 -1.09
C ALA A 109 -7.29 -19.22 -1.59
N ALA A 110 -7.00 -20.51 -1.40
CA ALA A 110 -7.89 -21.59 -1.85
C ALA A 110 -9.21 -21.63 -1.08
N ASP A 111 -9.24 -21.19 0.18
CA ASP A 111 -10.48 -20.97 0.94
C ASP A 111 -11.34 -19.86 0.34
N GLY A 112 -10.72 -18.93 -0.41
CA GLY A 112 -11.37 -17.73 -0.86
C GLY A 112 -11.82 -16.87 0.31
N GLU A 113 -11.03 -16.68 1.36
CA GLU A 113 -11.38 -15.73 2.43
C GLU A 113 -10.30 -14.66 2.59
N THR A 114 -9.10 -14.93 2.08
CA THR A 114 -7.99 -13.98 2.05
C THR A 114 -7.31 -13.93 0.69
N ALA A 115 -6.57 -12.86 0.47
CA ALA A 115 -5.72 -12.73 -0.70
C ALA A 115 -4.49 -11.90 -0.36
N LYS A 116 -3.49 -12.00 -1.24
CA LYS A 116 -2.23 -11.26 -1.14
C LYS A 116 -1.97 -10.58 -2.46
N GLY A 117 -1.45 -9.37 -2.43
CA GLY A 117 -1.00 -8.69 -3.61
C GLY A 117 0.31 -7.95 -3.38
N VAL A 118 1.15 -7.92 -4.40
CA VAL A 118 2.29 -7.02 -4.47
C VAL A 118 2.24 -6.18 -5.73
N TRP A 119 2.65 -4.91 -5.61
CA TRP A 119 2.73 -3.96 -6.71
C TRP A 119 4.06 -3.20 -6.64
N ILE A 120 4.55 -2.78 -7.81
CA ILE A 120 5.57 -1.74 -7.88
C ILE A 120 4.82 -0.41 -8.03
N MET A 121 5.04 0.51 -7.09
CA MET A 121 4.59 1.88 -7.18
C MET A 121 5.73 2.76 -7.67
N THR A 122 5.42 3.62 -8.62
CA THR A 122 6.29 4.72 -9.03
C THR A 122 5.47 5.99 -9.08
N GLY A 123 6.14 7.12 -8.87
CA GLY A 123 5.43 8.37 -8.79
C GLY A 123 6.25 9.61 -8.54
N ASN A 124 5.49 10.67 -8.34
CA ASN A 124 5.97 11.98 -7.98
C ASN A 124 5.27 12.46 -6.74
N GLU A 125 6.03 13.13 -5.88
CA GLU A 125 5.46 13.94 -4.83
C GLU A 125 6.06 15.34 -4.92
N SER A 126 5.20 16.35 -5.00
CA SER A 126 5.64 17.74 -5.04
C SER A 126 4.71 18.67 -4.30
N GLY A 127 5.20 19.89 -4.03
CA GLY A 127 4.49 20.94 -3.31
C GLY A 127 5.35 22.19 -3.15
N LEU A 128 4.74 23.23 -2.61
CA LEU A 128 5.40 24.49 -2.28
C LEU A 128 5.40 24.71 -0.77
N THR A 129 6.51 25.20 -0.25
CA THR A 129 6.73 25.43 1.17
C THR A 129 7.12 26.87 1.43
N ASP A 130 6.60 27.47 2.49
CA ASP A 130 7.01 28.82 2.91
C ASP A 130 8.54 28.84 3.19
N PRO A 131 9.29 29.83 2.69
CA PRO A 131 10.74 29.91 2.90
C PRO A 131 11.16 29.93 4.38
N GLU A 132 10.35 30.48 5.29
CA GLU A 132 10.67 30.48 6.72
C GLU A 132 10.58 29.08 7.32
N VAL A 133 9.56 28.32 6.91
CA VAL A 133 9.39 26.91 7.33
C VAL A 133 10.48 26.02 6.75
N ALA A 134 10.89 26.29 5.51
CA ALA A 134 11.90 25.50 4.82
C ALA A 134 13.27 25.51 5.52
N LYS A 135 13.58 26.55 6.31
CA LYS A 135 14.86 26.68 7.03
C LYS A 135 15.13 25.54 8.01
N ASP A 136 14.07 24.90 8.52
CA ASP A 136 14.17 23.80 9.47
C ASP A 136 14.35 22.43 8.78
N SER A 137 14.34 22.38 7.45
CA SER A 137 14.56 21.15 6.68
C SER A 137 15.96 21.13 6.05
N PRO A 138 16.52 19.94 5.79
CA PRO A 138 17.80 19.84 5.09
C PRO A 138 17.74 20.46 3.69
N ASP A 139 18.81 21.13 3.26
CA ASP A 139 18.87 21.83 1.97
C ASP A 139 18.54 20.93 0.77
N TYR A 140 18.93 19.65 0.82
CA TYR A 140 18.66 18.67 -0.25
C TYR A 140 17.18 18.30 -0.38
N MET A 141 16.32 18.72 0.56
CA MET A 141 14.88 18.50 0.47
C MET A 141 14.27 19.35 -0.65
N TYR A 142 14.78 20.56 -0.90
CA TYR A 142 14.17 21.50 -1.83
C TYR A 142 14.95 21.62 -3.14
N SER A 143 14.21 21.77 -4.23
CA SER A 143 14.74 22.08 -5.54
C SER A 143 15.37 23.48 -5.56
N PRO A 144 16.33 23.75 -6.47
CA PRO A 144 16.90 25.07 -6.65
C PRO A 144 15.85 26.12 -7.03
N GLY A 145 15.97 27.32 -6.45
CA GLY A 145 15.09 28.45 -6.74
C GLY A 145 13.77 28.44 -5.97
N GLU A 146 12.84 29.28 -6.42
CA GLU A 146 11.53 29.49 -5.80
C GLU A 146 10.46 29.63 -6.89
N VAL A 147 9.25 29.18 -6.59
CA VAL A 147 8.06 29.37 -7.42
C VAL A 147 7.02 30.09 -6.58
N GLN A 148 6.50 31.21 -7.09
CA GLN A 148 5.56 32.07 -6.35
C GLN A 148 6.10 32.52 -4.97
N GLY A 149 7.41 32.75 -4.87
CA GLY A 149 8.07 33.14 -3.61
C GLY A 149 8.12 32.03 -2.55
N LYS A 150 7.87 30.77 -2.95
CA LYS A 150 7.90 29.59 -2.09
C LYS A 150 9.00 28.63 -2.53
N LYS A 151 9.55 27.90 -1.57
CA LYS A 151 10.51 26.82 -1.81
C LYS A 151 9.82 25.65 -2.48
N VAL A 152 10.50 25.03 -3.43
CA VAL A 152 9.94 23.96 -4.25
C VAL A 152 10.38 22.62 -3.68
N TRP A 153 9.43 21.76 -3.34
CA TRP A 153 9.69 20.34 -3.07
C TRP A 153 9.17 19.56 -4.29
N ALA A 154 10.07 18.91 -5.03
CA ALA A 154 9.71 18.06 -6.18
C ALA A 154 10.57 16.80 -6.17
N HIS A 155 9.97 15.66 -5.85
CA HIS A 155 10.67 14.41 -5.64
C HIS A 155 10.10 13.30 -6.53
N TRP A 156 11.00 12.46 -7.00
CA TRP A 156 10.66 11.16 -7.55
C TRP A 156 10.60 10.12 -6.43
N VAL A 157 9.64 9.20 -6.50
CA VAL A 157 9.44 8.15 -5.48
C VAL A 157 9.12 6.82 -6.14
N TRP A 158 9.75 5.76 -5.66
CA TRP A 158 9.39 4.38 -6.00
C TRP A 158 9.29 3.56 -4.73
N CYS A 159 8.21 2.79 -4.64
CA CYS A 159 8.01 1.82 -3.57
C CYS A 159 7.58 0.48 -4.16
N LYS A 160 7.59 -0.53 -3.29
CA LYS A 160 6.79 -1.74 -3.50
C LYS A 160 5.72 -1.74 -2.42
N TYR A 161 4.50 -2.10 -2.78
CA TYR A 161 3.42 -2.29 -1.82
C TYR A 161 3.12 -3.78 -1.71
N ALA A 162 3.06 -4.28 -0.48
CA ALA A 162 2.55 -5.60 -0.17
C ALA A 162 1.29 -5.46 0.67
N VAL A 163 0.21 -6.07 0.21
CA VAL A 163 -1.11 -5.90 0.81
C VAL A 163 -1.75 -7.27 1.02
N ASP A 164 -2.21 -7.52 2.23
CA ASP A 164 -3.10 -8.61 2.55
C ASP A 164 -4.54 -8.10 2.57
N PHE A 165 -5.43 -8.89 1.98
CA PHE A 165 -6.85 -8.60 1.86
C PHE A 165 -7.66 -9.63 2.63
N LEU A 166 -8.76 -9.18 3.21
CA LEU A 166 -9.72 -10.01 3.93
C LEU A 166 -11.10 -9.83 3.31
N ARG A 167 -11.81 -10.93 3.13
CA ARG A 167 -13.22 -10.88 2.75
C ARG A 167 -14.06 -10.58 3.99
N GLN A 168 -14.90 -9.55 3.92
CA GLN A 168 -15.87 -9.21 4.96
C GLN A 168 -17.22 -8.93 4.33
N ASP A 169 -18.26 -9.64 4.79
CA ASP A 169 -19.64 -9.50 4.31
C ASP A 169 -19.78 -9.61 2.78
N GLY A 170 -18.99 -10.48 2.17
CA GLY A 170 -19.00 -10.72 0.73
C GLY A 170 -18.13 -9.76 -0.10
N GLU A 171 -17.52 -8.74 0.51
CA GLU A 171 -16.65 -7.77 -0.15
C GLU A 171 -15.18 -7.97 0.23
N TRP A 172 -14.26 -7.61 -0.65
CA TRP A 172 -12.84 -7.52 -0.34
C TRP A 172 -12.50 -6.22 0.38
N LYS A 173 -11.65 -6.30 1.40
CA LYS A 173 -11.14 -5.16 2.17
C LYS A 173 -9.63 -5.24 2.35
N ILE A 174 -8.99 -4.08 2.45
CA ILE A 174 -7.58 -3.96 2.82
C ILE A 174 -7.44 -4.33 4.30
N TRP A 175 -6.59 -5.31 4.60
CA TRP A 175 -6.40 -5.80 5.96
C TRP A 175 -5.02 -5.46 6.51
N LYS A 176 -3.97 -5.74 5.74
CA LYS A 176 -2.59 -5.42 6.13
C LYS A 176 -1.89 -4.72 4.98
N PHE A 177 -1.21 -3.62 5.24
CA PHE A 177 -0.48 -2.84 4.24
C PHE A 177 0.98 -2.68 4.66
N ARG A 178 1.91 -2.90 3.74
CA ARG A 178 3.32 -2.60 3.92
C ARG A 178 3.91 -1.92 2.70
N CYS A 179 4.47 -0.74 2.92
CA CYS A 179 5.32 -0.01 2.00
C CYS A 179 6.77 -0.43 2.18
N TYR A 180 7.44 -0.66 1.06
CA TYR A 180 8.88 -0.85 0.97
C TYR A 180 9.39 0.27 0.06
N GLU A 181 9.82 1.39 0.63
CA GLU A 181 10.41 2.45 -0.19
C GLU A 181 11.69 1.91 -0.84
N LEU A 182 11.70 1.92 -2.17
CA LEU A 182 12.81 1.42 -2.96
C LEU A 182 13.83 2.53 -3.17
N LEU A 183 13.38 3.70 -3.61
CA LEU A 183 14.23 4.87 -3.77
C LEU A 183 13.39 6.14 -3.84
N ARG A 184 14.05 7.25 -3.50
CA ARG A 184 13.57 8.62 -3.66
C ARG A 184 14.71 9.48 -4.16
N ALA A 185 14.40 10.56 -4.88
CA ALA A 185 15.38 11.60 -5.20
C ALA A 185 14.69 12.94 -5.49
N PRO A 186 15.32 14.08 -5.18
CA PRO A 186 14.92 15.36 -5.74
C PRO A 186 14.88 15.31 -7.26
N PHE A 187 14.00 16.11 -7.89
CA PHE A 187 13.80 16.09 -9.34
C PHE A 187 15.10 16.34 -10.11
N GLU A 188 15.95 17.23 -9.60
CA GLU A 188 17.21 17.67 -10.21
C GLU A 188 18.41 16.75 -9.95
N GLU A 189 18.27 15.72 -9.09
CA GLU A 189 19.34 14.80 -8.75
C GLU A 189 18.97 13.35 -9.10
N ASN A 190 19.92 12.59 -9.65
CA ASN A 190 19.70 11.17 -9.92
C ASN A 190 19.71 10.34 -8.62
N TRP A 191 18.96 9.23 -8.63
CA TRP A 191 18.80 8.37 -7.46
C TRP A 191 20.08 7.69 -6.96
N ILE A 192 21.12 7.56 -7.79
CA ILE A 192 22.39 6.96 -7.37
C ILE A 192 23.17 7.96 -6.51
N SER A 193 23.33 9.19 -6.99
CA SER A 193 24.01 10.25 -6.26
C SER A 193 23.27 10.61 -4.96
N PHE A 194 21.93 10.67 -5.02
CA PHE A 194 21.14 10.95 -3.83
C PHE A 194 21.19 9.81 -2.81
N ALA A 195 21.16 8.54 -3.23
CA ALA A 195 21.25 7.41 -2.31
C ALA A 195 22.57 7.36 -1.53
N GLU A 196 23.68 7.83 -2.11
CA GLU A 196 24.96 7.94 -1.39
C GLU A 196 24.88 8.99 -0.27
N LYS A 197 24.23 10.13 -0.53
CA LYS A 197 24.08 11.25 0.43
C LYS A 197 23.02 11.00 1.49
N ASN A 198 21.95 10.33 1.11
CA ASN A 198 20.68 10.33 1.84
C ASN A 198 20.46 9.04 2.66
N GLN A 199 21.51 8.30 3.00
CA GLN A 199 21.39 7.01 3.72
C GLN A 199 20.64 7.13 5.06
N HIS A 200 20.55 8.32 5.64
CA HIS A 200 19.89 8.58 6.92
C HIS A 200 18.51 9.25 6.83
N ALA A 201 18.14 9.87 5.69
CA ALA A 201 16.91 10.68 5.64
C ALA A 201 15.65 9.91 5.24
N PHE A 202 15.78 8.61 4.94
CA PHE A 202 14.64 7.71 4.76
C PHE A 202 13.87 7.43 6.07
N ALA A 203 14.36 7.97 7.19
CA ALA A 203 13.66 8.01 8.48
C ALA A 203 12.85 9.31 8.70
N LEU A 204 12.87 10.24 7.74
CA LEU A 204 11.98 11.40 7.79
C LEU A 204 10.59 10.89 7.45
N ASP A 205 9.80 10.61 8.48
CA ASP A 205 8.39 10.22 8.41
C ASP A 205 7.50 11.34 7.85
N LEU A 206 7.90 11.98 6.75
CA LEU A 206 7.12 13.03 6.11
C LEU A 206 5.87 12.40 5.51
N MET A 207 4.71 12.81 6.01
CA MET A 207 3.41 12.32 5.56
C MET A 207 2.89 13.16 4.39
N TYR A 208 2.94 14.48 4.53
CA TYR A 208 2.63 15.46 3.48
C TYR A 208 3.09 16.87 3.88
N PHE A 209 2.82 17.87 3.04
CA PHE A 209 2.96 19.29 3.40
C PHE A 209 1.55 19.87 3.53
N GLY A 210 1.22 20.50 4.66
CA GLY A 210 -0.10 21.08 4.92
C GLY A 210 -0.37 22.35 4.10
N ASP A 211 -1.57 22.92 4.23
CA ASP A 211 -1.99 24.12 3.50
C ASP A 211 -1.14 25.35 3.80
N ASP A 212 -0.54 25.40 5.01
CA ASP A 212 0.41 26.43 5.42
C ASP A 212 1.84 26.16 4.89
N GLY A 213 2.01 25.13 4.06
CA GLY A 213 3.28 24.69 3.52
C GLY A 213 4.17 23.99 4.54
N LYS A 214 3.68 23.67 5.75
CA LYS A 214 4.48 22.98 6.77
C LYS A 214 4.55 21.48 6.56
N PRO A 215 5.73 20.86 6.77
CA PRO A 215 5.83 19.41 6.75
C PRO A 215 4.98 18.85 7.89
N VAL A 216 4.09 17.92 7.55
CA VAL A 216 3.33 17.11 8.50
C VAL A 216 3.96 15.73 8.51
N PHE A 217 4.37 15.29 9.69
CA PHE A 217 5.00 13.99 9.88
C PHE A 217 3.98 12.92 10.26
N MET A 218 4.35 11.65 10.10
CA MET A 218 3.55 10.51 10.50
C MET A 218 3.26 10.59 12.01
N PRO A 219 2.05 10.21 12.44
CA PRO A 219 1.77 10.08 13.86
C PRO A 219 2.64 8.96 14.48
N PRO A 220 2.88 8.99 15.80
CA PRO A 220 3.61 7.91 16.47
C PRO A 220 3.01 6.54 16.16
N ALA A 221 3.87 5.60 15.81
CA ALA A 221 3.51 4.20 15.63
C ALA A 221 3.17 3.54 16.96
N ASP A 222 2.41 2.44 16.91
CA ASP A 222 2.03 1.67 18.11
C ASP A 222 3.23 0.84 18.62
N GLU A 223 4.03 0.33 17.69
CA GLU A 223 5.23 -0.45 17.97
C GLU A 223 6.32 -0.24 16.90
N PRO A 224 7.59 -0.53 17.20
CA PRO A 224 8.67 -0.51 16.21
C PRO A 224 8.41 -1.49 15.05
N VAL A 225 9.05 -1.24 13.91
CA VAL A 225 8.98 -2.18 12.79
C VAL A 225 9.77 -3.44 13.16
N PRO A 226 9.19 -4.65 13.02
CA PRO A 226 9.87 -5.88 13.39
C PRO A 226 10.90 -6.29 12.34
N GLN A 227 10.75 -5.80 11.10
CA GLN A 227 11.70 -5.96 10.02
C GLN A 227 11.70 -4.71 9.14
N GLU A 228 12.86 -4.07 9.04
CA GLU A 228 13.09 -2.96 8.13
C GLU A 228 13.13 -3.44 6.67
N TYR A 229 12.61 -2.62 5.75
CA TYR A 229 12.95 -2.74 4.34
C TYR A 229 14.29 -2.04 4.06
N HIS A 230 14.90 -2.36 2.92
CA HIS A 230 16.20 -1.84 2.54
C HIS A 230 16.10 -1.02 1.24
N PRO A 231 16.11 0.32 1.30
CA PRO A 231 16.20 1.17 0.13
C PRO A 231 17.41 0.84 -0.76
N TYR A 232 17.38 1.31 -2.00
CA TYR A 232 18.51 1.29 -2.90
C TYR A 232 19.73 1.96 -2.26
N SER A 233 20.87 1.29 -2.37
CA SER A 233 22.18 1.83 -2.03
C SER A 233 23.19 1.39 -3.08
N PRO A 234 24.12 2.26 -3.50
CA PRO A 234 25.16 1.92 -4.47
C PRO A 234 26.14 0.86 -3.94
N THR A 235 26.15 0.59 -2.63
CA THR A 235 27.03 -0.40 -1.99
C THR A 235 26.30 -1.68 -1.57
N ALA A 236 24.97 -1.75 -1.79
CA ALA A 236 24.14 -2.90 -1.41
C ALA A 236 23.62 -3.66 -2.65
N ARG A 237 23.42 -4.97 -2.49
CA ARG A 237 22.75 -5.79 -3.50
C ARG A 237 21.23 -5.71 -3.31
N GLN A 238 20.51 -5.51 -4.40
CA GLN A 238 19.06 -5.66 -4.41
C GLN A 238 18.66 -7.10 -4.06
N ARG A 239 17.57 -7.22 -3.29
CA ARG A 239 16.97 -8.49 -2.89
C ARG A 239 15.55 -8.55 -3.41
N LEU A 240 15.06 -9.76 -3.68
CA LEU A 240 13.66 -9.99 -3.97
C LEU A 240 12.86 -9.89 -2.66
N ASP A 241 12.43 -8.68 -2.34
CA ASP A 241 11.66 -8.34 -1.15
C ASP A 241 10.68 -7.19 -1.47
N PRO A 242 9.36 -7.34 -1.21
CA PRO A 242 8.70 -8.57 -0.76
C PRO A 242 8.78 -9.69 -1.79
N LEU A 243 8.72 -10.94 -1.33
CA LEU A 243 8.49 -12.06 -2.23
C LEU A 243 7.09 -11.94 -2.84
N PRO A 244 6.94 -12.08 -4.17
CA PRO A 244 5.61 -12.20 -4.78
C PRO A 244 4.84 -13.35 -4.15
N PRO A 245 3.52 -13.19 -3.90
CA PRO A 245 2.75 -14.26 -3.31
C PRO A 245 2.68 -15.46 -4.27
N VAL A 246 2.58 -16.64 -3.68
CA VAL A 246 2.39 -17.92 -4.39
C VAL A 246 1.04 -18.52 -4.00
N PRO A 247 0.52 -19.48 -4.76
CA PRO A 247 -0.70 -20.18 -4.37
C PRO A 247 -0.62 -20.73 -2.94
N HIS A 248 -1.68 -20.53 -2.16
CA HIS A 248 -1.78 -20.92 -0.76
C HIS A 248 -3.21 -21.30 -0.40
N ASP A 249 -3.39 -22.18 0.59
CA ASP A 249 -4.71 -22.71 0.95
C ASP A 249 -5.52 -21.71 1.77
N THR A 250 -4.88 -21.11 2.77
CA THR A 250 -5.47 -20.18 3.75
C THR A 250 -4.46 -19.09 4.10
N PHE A 251 -4.89 -18.09 4.87
CA PHE A 251 -4.02 -16.98 5.25
C PHE A 251 -2.75 -17.42 5.97
N VAL A 252 -1.62 -16.87 5.53
CA VAL A 252 -0.33 -16.91 6.22
C VAL A 252 0.23 -15.49 6.25
N ASP A 253 0.64 -14.97 7.41
CA ASP A 253 1.25 -13.64 7.48
C ASP A 253 2.67 -13.68 6.89
N THR A 254 2.81 -13.27 5.62
CA THR A 254 4.06 -13.36 4.84
C THR A 254 4.83 -12.05 4.80
N PHE A 255 4.13 -10.91 4.88
CA PHE A 255 4.74 -9.58 4.83
C PHE A 255 5.08 -9.08 6.23
N LYS A 256 5.84 -9.89 6.95
CA LYS A 256 6.13 -9.75 8.39
C LYS A 256 7.08 -8.63 8.75
#